data_AF-A0A818D178-F1
#
_entry.id   AF-A0A818D178-F1
#
_cell.length_a   1.000
_cell.length_b   1.000
_cell.length_c   1.000
_cell.angle_alpha   90.00
_cell.angle_beta   90.00
_cell.angle_gamma   90.00
#
_symmetry.space_group_name_H-M   'P 1'
#
loop_
_entity.id
_entity.type
_entity.pdbx_description
1 polymer ?
#
loop_
_entity_poly.entity_id
_entity_poly.type
_entity_poly.pdbx_seq_one_letter_code
_entity_poly.pdbx_strand_id
1 'polypeptide(L)'
;MFSGVIPTTYLHGSLNVVQFPAWFGHMQQQKSTDRHLIELETHCSLKTMTIDRKEFNLDYLPLFNYLFNHFLQKKNIKDCLELMNNYYFNSDDLQLILSMNSYQKMNLNKNELDTKTKTLLTKSLEKQHHRTPFKQIDINKIKPGMTGAREDDDDYNMAVSDDNDDDDNNKENMIIDNDIIKTIKQKPKRRKRT
;
A
#
# COMPACT_ATOMS: atom_id res chain seq x y z
N MET A 1 42.75 15.18 -6.17
CA MET A 1 43.65 14.50 -7.15
C MET A 1 43.18 13.09 -7.52
N PHE A 2 42.80 12.25 -6.55
CA PHE A 2 42.48 10.83 -6.78
C PHE A 2 41.27 10.53 -7.66
N SER A 3 40.16 11.25 -7.54
CA SER A 3 38.92 10.95 -8.29
C SER A 3 38.79 11.65 -9.65
N GLY A 4 39.72 12.55 -10.00
CA GLY A 4 39.59 13.38 -11.20
C GLY A 4 40.87 13.45 -12.02
N VAL A 5 41.96 13.97 -11.43
CA VAL A 5 43.22 14.20 -12.15
C VAL A 5 43.86 12.88 -12.58
N ILE A 6 44.05 11.95 -11.63
CA ILE A 6 44.68 10.65 -11.89
C ILE A 6 43.91 9.82 -12.93
N PRO A 7 42.58 9.60 -12.82
CA PRO A 7 41.86 8.81 -13.82
C PRO A 7 41.87 9.48 -15.20
N THR A 8 41.77 10.81 -15.27
CA THR A 8 41.86 11.54 -16.55
C THR A 8 43.23 11.38 -17.21
N THR A 9 44.32 11.33 -16.43
CA THR A 9 45.65 11.08 -16.99
C THR A 9 45.81 9.65 -17.53
N TYR A 10 45.17 8.65 -16.95
CA TYR A 10 45.19 7.28 -17.49
C TYR A 10 44.26 7.08 -18.70
N LEU A 11 43.15 7.83 -18.75
CA LEU A 11 42.11 7.71 -19.76
C LEU A 11 42.17 8.83 -20.82
N HIS A 12 43.33 9.48 -20.99
CA HIS A 12 43.47 10.59 -21.94
C HIS A 12 43.19 10.11 -23.38
N GLY A 13 42.35 10.82 -24.12
CA GLY A 13 41.97 10.41 -25.47
C GLY A 13 40.69 11.09 -25.95
N SER A 14 40.18 10.65 -27.11
CA SER A 14 38.90 11.11 -27.64
C SER A 14 37.77 10.27 -27.03
N LEU A 15 36.80 10.93 -26.38
CA LEU A 15 35.59 10.30 -25.86
C LEU A 15 34.45 10.48 -26.88
N ASN A 16 33.67 9.42 -27.09
CA ASN A 16 32.55 9.45 -28.04
C ASN A 16 31.41 10.36 -27.57
N VAL A 17 30.94 10.20 -26.33
CA VAL A 17 29.87 11.02 -25.72
C VAL A 17 30.05 11.07 -24.20
N VAL A 18 30.00 12.28 -23.62
CA VAL A 18 29.93 12.45 -22.17
C VAL A 18 28.47 12.33 -21.74
N GLN A 19 28.15 11.28 -20.99
CA GLN A 19 26.82 11.07 -20.42
C GLN A 19 26.74 11.66 -19.01
N PHE A 20 25.54 12.09 -18.62
CA PHE A 20 25.26 12.49 -17.25
C PHE A 20 25.48 11.30 -16.29
N PRO A 21 26.06 11.49 -15.10
CA PRO A 21 26.29 10.40 -14.16
C PRO A 21 24.97 9.73 -13.74
N ALA A 22 24.85 8.43 -14.04
CA ALA A 22 23.69 7.62 -13.64
C ALA A 22 23.55 7.46 -12.11
N TRP A 23 24.61 7.78 -11.36
CA TRP A 23 24.65 7.63 -9.89
C TRP A 23 23.47 8.31 -9.19
N PHE A 24 23.06 9.51 -9.62
CA PHE A 24 21.94 10.22 -9.00
C PHE A 24 20.62 9.44 -9.12
N GLY A 25 20.37 8.85 -10.29
CA GLY A 25 19.18 8.02 -10.51
C GLY A 25 19.18 6.78 -9.63
N HIS A 26 20.32 6.09 -9.53
CA HIS A 26 20.46 4.94 -8.65
C HIS A 26 20.29 5.29 -7.17
N MET A 27 20.83 6.42 -6.71
CA MET A 27 20.65 6.89 -5.33
C MET A 27 19.19 7.21 -5.01
N GLN A 28 18.44 7.79 -5.95
CA GLN A 28 17.01 8.04 -5.76
C GLN A 28 16.22 6.73 -5.71
N GLN A 29 16.50 5.80 -6.61
CA GLN A 29 15.89 4.47 -6.61
C GLN A 29 16.19 3.75 -5.29
N GLN A 30 17.44 3.78 -4.81
CA GLN A 30 17.83 3.18 -3.54
C GLN A 30 17.03 3.75 -2.36
N LYS A 31 16.81 5.06 -2.30
CA LYS A 31 15.98 5.67 -1.24
C LYS A 31 14.53 5.21 -1.32
N SER A 32 13.98 5.10 -2.53
CA SER A 32 12.63 4.58 -2.71
C SER A 32 12.52 3.12 -2.27
N THR A 33 13.47 2.27 -2.65
CA THR A 33 13.48 0.87 -2.23
C THR A 33 13.65 0.71 -0.72
N ASP A 34 14.48 1.56 -0.12
CA ASP A 34 14.73 1.54 1.32
C ASP A 34 13.46 1.91 2.11
N ARG A 35 12.70 2.92 1.64
CA ARG A 35 11.41 3.28 2.24
C ARG A 35 10.42 2.12 2.22
N HIS A 36 10.29 1.44 1.08
CA HIS A 36 9.36 0.33 0.97
C HIS A 36 9.78 -0.88 1.82
N LEU A 37 11.08 -1.12 1.97
CA LEU A 37 11.60 -2.18 2.84
C LEU A 37 11.25 -1.88 4.30
N ILE A 38 11.44 -0.64 4.75
CA ILE A 38 11.02 -0.20 6.10
C ILE A 38 9.53 -0.47 6.30
N GLU A 39 8.67 -0.11 5.34
CA GLU A 39 7.23 -0.35 5.42
C GLU A 39 6.90 -1.84 5.59
N LEU A 40 7.47 -2.72 4.76
CA LEU A 40 7.31 -4.16 4.89
C LEU A 40 7.79 -4.70 6.23
N GLU A 41 8.97 -4.27 6.67
CA GLU A 41 9.56 -4.66 7.96
C GLU A 41 8.61 -4.28 9.09
N THR A 42 8.07 -3.06 9.08
CA THR A 42 7.16 -2.60 10.14
C THR A 42 5.90 -3.45 10.23
N HIS A 43 5.37 -3.96 9.12
CA HIS A 43 4.21 -4.84 9.12
C HIS A 43 4.56 -6.24 9.66
N CYS A 44 5.71 -6.78 9.25
CA CYS A 44 6.17 -8.12 9.62
C CYS A 44 6.88 -8.24 10.98
N SER A 45 7.25 -7.11 11.59
CA SER A 45 8.15 -7.06 12.75
C SER A 45 7.67 -7.95 13.92
N LEU A 46 6.36 -7.97 14.20
CA LEU A 46 5.80 -8.76 15.31
C LEU A 46 6.03 -10.28 15.15
N LYS A 47 6.02 -10.77 13.91
CA LYS A 47 6.12 -12.21 13.61
C LYS A 47 7.53 -12.66 13.31
N THR A 48 8.30 -11.78 12.70
CA THR A 48 9.61 -12.10 12.15
C THR A 48 10.71 -11.92 13.20
N MET A 49 10.44 -11.15 14.27
CA MET A 49 11.41 -10.78 15.33
C MET A 49 12.76 -10.24 14.79
N THR A 50 12.78 -9.76 13.54
CA THR A 50 13.96 -9.22 12.88
C THR A 50 14.20 -7.77 13.30
N ILE A 51 15.48 -7.43 13.51
CA ILE A 51 15.94 -6.10 13.92
C ILE A 51 16.66 -5.37 12.76
N ASP A 52 17.21 -6.09 11.77
CA ASP A 52 17.93 -5.47 10.65
C ASP A 52 17.24 -5.64 9.28
N ARG A 53 17.16 -4.52 8.57
CA ARG A 53 16.56 -4.40 7.23
C ARG A 53 17.27 -5.23 6.18
N LYS A 54 18.60 -5.37 6.30
CA LYS A 54 19.38 -6.13 5.33
C LYS A 54 19.10 -7.62 5.44
N GLU A 55 18.98 -8.13 6.66
CA GLU A 55 18.61 -9.52 6.94
C GLU A 55 17.20 -9.80 6.41
N PHE A 56 16.24 -8.89 6.66
CA PHE A 56 14.90 -8.98 6.09
C PHE A 56 14.91 -9.10 4.56
N ASN A 57 15.70 -8.27 3.87
CA ASN A 57 15.78 -8.26 2.42
C ASN A 57 16.47 -9.49 1.83
N LEU A 58 17.47 -10.04 2.52
CA LEU A 58 18.25 -11.18 2.03
C LEU A 58 17.57 -12.51 2.30
N ASP A 59 16.96 -12.68 3.48
CA ASP A 59 16.46 -13.99 3.92
C ASP A 59 14.95 -14.11 3.74
N TYR A 60 14.18 -13.10 4.15
CA TYR A 60 12.72 -13.18 4.20
C TYR A 60 12.05 -12.77 2.89
N LEU A 61 12.50 -11.67 2.27
CA LEU A 61 11.91 -11.19 1.02
C LEU A 61 11.95 -12.25 -0.11
N PRO A 62 13.04 -13.02 -0.29
CA PRO A 62 13.08 -14.08 -1.29
C PRO A 62 12.15 -15.25 -0.96
N LEU A 63 12.04 -15.61 0.32
CA LEU A 63 11.12 -16.65 0.78
C LEU A 63 9.66 -16.27 0.50
N PHE A 64 9.25 -15.05 0.87
CA PHE A 64 7.90 -14.56 0.62
C PHE A 64 7.58 -14.51 -0.87
N ASN A 65 8.51 -14.00 -1.69
CA ASN A 65 8.31 -13.96 -3.13
C ASN A 65 8.15 -15.38 -3.70
N TYR A 66 8.97 -16.35 -3.27
CA TYR A 66 8.82 -17.74 -3.70
C TYR A 66 7.44 -18.32 -3.33
N LEU A 67 7.00 -18.11 -2.08
CA LEU A 67 5.71 -18.61 -1.59
C LEU A 67 4.54 -17.97 -2.34
N PHE A 68 4.54 -16.64 -2.52
CA PHE A 68 3.49 -15.94 -3.25
C PHE A 68 3.43 -16.39 -4.72
N ASN A 69 4.57 -16.50 -5.41
CA ASN A 69 4.61 -17.01 -6.77
C ASN A 69 4.07 -18.44 -6.85
N HIS A 70 4.46 -19.31 -5.92
CA HIS A 70 3.99 -20.69 -5.86
C HIS A 70 2.47 -20.79 -5.66
N PHE A 71 1.89 -20.00 -4.76
CA PHE A 71 0.43 -19.97 -4.54
C PHE A 71 -0.32 -19.42 -5.74
N LEU A 72 0.20 -18.37 -6.37
CA LEU A 72 -0.40 -17.75 -7.54
C LEU A 72 -0.36 -18.67 -8.78
N GLN A 73 0.73 -19.42 -8.99
CA GLN A 73 0.80 -20.44 -10.06
C GLN A 73 -0.21 -21.56 -9.86
N LYS A 74 -0.39 -22.01 -8.62
CA LYS A 74 -1.37 -23.05 -8.26
C LYS A 74 -2.80 -22.53 -8.18
N LYS A 75 -3.02 -21.23 -8.40
CA LYS A 75 -4.31 -20.54 -8.23
C LYS A 75 -4.94 -20.74 -6.85
N ASN A 76 -4.11 -21.00 -5.82
CA ASN A 76 -4.60 -21.18 -4.46
C ASN A 76 -4.61 -19.84 -3.71
N ILE A 77 -5.74 -19.16 -3.79
CA ILE A 77 -5.90 -17.82 -3.19
C ILE A 77 -6.10 -17.91 -1.67
N LYS A 78 -6.59 -19.04 -1.16
CA LYS A 78 -6.82 -19.23 0.27
C LYS A 78 -5.50 -19.23 1.05
N ASP A 79 -4.54 -20.05 0.64
CA ASP A 79 -3.22 -20.12 1.28
C ASP A 79 -2.46 -18.78 1.14
N CYS A 80 -2.62 -18.10 0.00
CA CYS A 80 -2.05 -16.77 -0.20
C CYS A 80 -2.59 -15.77 0.83
N LEU A 81 -3.90 -15.81 1.09
CA LEU A 81 -4.55 -14.94 2.07
C LEU A 81 -4.18 -15.30 3.51
N GLU A 82 -4.08 -16.60 3.81
CA GLU A 82 -3.66 -17.08 5.11
C GLU A 82 -2.23 -16.61 5.43
N LEU A 83 -1.30 -16.73 4.47
CA LEU A 83 0.05 -16.21 4.63
C LEU A 83 0.05 -14.70 4.83
N MET A 84 -0.76 -13.98 4.05
CA MET A 84 -0.86 -12.53 4.16
C MET A 84 -1.38 -12.10 5.54
N ASN A 85 -2.38 -12.79 6.07
CA ASN A 85 -2.93 -12.56 7.41
C ASN A 85 -1.95 -12.94 8.53
N ASN A 86 -1.20 -14.04 8.37
CA ASN A 86 -0.23 -14.48 9.35
C ASN A 86 0.91 -13.47 9.56
N TYR A 87 1.31 -12.75 8.52
CA TYR A 87 2.42 -11.79 8.54
C TYR A 87 2.00 -10.32 8.51
N TYR A 88 0.70 -10.06 8.63
CA TYR A 88 0.13 -8.71 8.62
C TYR A 88 0.45 -7.88 7.36
N PHE A 89 0.48 -8.51 6.19
CA PHE A 89 0.67 -7.83 4.90
C PHE A 89 -0.61 -7.20 4.32
N ASN A 90 -0.46 -6.02 3.72
CA ASN A 90 -1.50 -5.37 2.93
C ASN A 90 -1.50 -5.83 1.45
N SER A 91 -2.57 -5.44 0.74
CA SER A 91 -2.68 -5.56 -0.72
C SER A 91 -1.49 -4.93 -1.46
N ASP A 92 -1.03 -3.78 -0.96
CA ASP A 92 0.08 -3.03 -1.54
C ASP A 92 1.43 -3.71 -1.27
N ASP A 93 1.58 -4.37 -0.12
CA ASP A 93 2.80 -5.11 0.24
C ASP A 93 3.01 -6.32 -0.66
N LEU A 94 1.95 -7.08 -0.95
CA LEU A 94 2.00 -8.20 -1.90
C LEU A 94 2.54 -7.70 -3.24
N GLN A 95 2.00 -6.58 -3.71
CA GLN A 95 2.44 -5.96 -4.95
C GLN A 95 3.90 -5.55 -4.87
N LEU A 96 4.35 -5.02 -3.75
CA LEU A 96 5.73 -4.60 -3.55
C LEU A 96 6.69 -5.79 -3.56
N ILE A 97 6.41 -6.82 -2.78
CA ILE A 97 7.22 -8.05 -2.64
C ILE A 97 7.44 -8.70 -4.01
N LEU A 98 6.37 -8.82 -4.81
CA LEU A 98 6.45 -9.40 -6.15
C LEU A 98 7.25 -8.53 -7.15
N SER A 99 7.36 -7.22 -6.89
CA SER A 99 8.11 -6.29 -7.76
C SER A 99 9.59 -6.12 -7.38
N MET A 100 9.92 -6.23 -6.09
CA MET A 100 11.24 -5.87 -5.55
C MET A 100 12.32 -6.92 -5.79
N ASN A 101 11.96 -8.19 -5.86
CA ASN A 101 12.94 -9.26 -5.84
C ASN A 101 13.49 -9.55 -7.25
N SER A 102 14.30 -8.65 -7.79
CA SER A 102 14.96 -8.83 -9.10
C SER A 102 16.04 -9.94 -9.12
N TYR A 103 16.41 -10.48 -7.96
CA TYR A 103 17.53 -11.43 -7.83
C TYR A 103 17.20 -12.84 -8.33
N GLN A 104 15.93 -13.23 -8.37
CA GLN A 104 15.53 -14.52 -8.91
C GLN A 104 14.86 -14.34 -10.27
N LYS A 105 15.40 -15.00 -11.30
CA LYS A 105 14.78 -15.17 -12.63
C LYS A 105 13.40 -15.88 -12.57
N MET A 106 12.90 -16.20 -11.38
CA MET A 106 11.61 -16.82 -11.11
C MET A 106 10.50 -15.81 -10.78
N ASN A 107 10.74 -14.50 -10.95
CA ASN A 107 9.64 -13.55 -10.88
C ASN A 107 8.67 -13.85 -12.01
N LEU A 108 7.50 -14.38 -11.67
CA LEU A 108 6.36 -14.23 -12.53
C LEU A 108 6.15 -12.74 -12.67
N ASN A 109 6.24 -12.23 -13.89
CA ASN A 109 5.78 -10.89 -14.12
C ASN A 109 4.32 -10.86 -13.69
N LYS A 110 3.88 -9.87 -12.91
CA LYS A 110 2.45 -9.69 -12.58
C LYS A 110 1.54 -9.78 -13.81
N ASN A 111 2.09 -9.46 -14.98
CA ASN A 111 1.42 -9.54 -16.28
C ASN A 111 1.12 -10.98 -16.73
N GLU A 112 1.85 -11.98 -16.26
CA GLU A 112 1.65 -13.41 -16.58
C GLU A 112 0.50 -14.05 -15.77
N LEU A 113 0.03 -13.38 -14.72
CA LEU A 113 -1.08 -13.88 -13.90
C LEU A 113 -2.43 -13.69 -14.60
N ASP A 114 -3.23 -14.77 -14.60
CA ASP A 114 -4.59 -14.82 -15.16
C ASP A 114 -5.49 -13.75 -14.52
N THR A 115 -6.19 -12.96 -15.35
CA THR A 115 -7.07 -11.87 -14.91
C THR A 115 -8.09 -12.33 -13.88
N LYS A 116 -8.59 -13.58 -14.00
CA LYS A 116 -9.54 -14.17 -13.05
C LYS A 116 -8.97 -14.32 -11.64
N THR A 117 -7.69 -14.63 -11.52
CA THR A 117 -7.02 -14.81 -10.23
C THR A 117 -6.78 -13.47 -9.53
N LYS A 118 -6.39 -12.43 -10.28
CA LYS A 118 -6.25 -11.05 -9.78
C LYS A 118 -7.58 -10.52 -9.26
N THR A 119 -8.57 -10.57 -10.15
CA THR A 119 -9.99 -10.84 -9.89
C THR A 119 -10.39 -11.16 -8.46
N LEU A 120 -10.27 -12.45 -8.19
CA LEU A 120 -10.73 -13.08 -6.97
C LEU A 120 -9.86 -12.72 -5.77
N LEU A 121 -8.56 -12.52 -5.98
CA LEU A 121 -7.63 -12.07 -4.94
C LEU A 121 -8.03 -10.70 -4.41
N THR A 122 -8.23 -9.69 -5.27
CA THR A 122 -8.65 -8.34 -4.84
C THR A 122 -9.98 -8.37 -4.08
N LYS A 123 -10.99 -9.08 -4.60
CA LYS A 123 -12.29 -9.22 -3.91
C LYS A 123 -12.17 -9.92 -2.56
N SER A 124 -11.27 -10.90 -2.43
CA SER A 124 -11.08 -11.64 -1.18
C SER A 124 -10.31 -10.81 -0.15
N LEU A 125 -9.37 -9.99 -0.60
CA LEU A 125 -8.65 -9.03 0.24
C LEU A 125 -9.55 -7.93 0.79
N GLU A 126 -10.44 -7.37 -0.04
CA GLU A 126 -11.40 -6.36 0.41
C GLU A 126 -12.37 -6.89 1.47
N LYS A 127 -12.80 -8.15 1.32
CA LYS A 127 -13.67 -8.83 2.30
C LYS A 127 -12.99 -9.11 3.63
N GLN A 128 -11.67 -9.20 3.64
CA GLN A 128 -10.91 -9.58 4.82
C GLN A 128 -10.36 -8.30 5.45
N HIS A 129 -10.93 -7.91 6.59
CA HIS A 129 -10.44 -6.76 7.34
C HIS A 129 -9.06 -7.06 7.91
N HIS A 130 -8.04 -6.74 7.13
CA HIS A 130 -6.67 -6.97 7.52
C HIS A 130 -6.31 -6.09 8.73
N ARG A 131 -5.82 -6.71 9.82
CA ARG A 131 -5.34 -6.02 11.03
C ARG A 131 -3.88 -5.65 10.81
N THR A 132 -3.58 -4.42 10.41
CA THR A 132 -2.20 -3.94 10.45
C THR A 132 -1.89 -3.29 11.80
N PRO A 133 -0.63 -3.35 12.27
CA PRO A 133 -0.20 -2.68 13.50
C PRO A 133 -0.51 -1.18 13.53
N PHE A 134 -0.60 -0.54 12.36
CA PHE A 134 -0.79 0.91 12.20
C PHE A 134 -1.94 1.27 11.25
N LYS A 135 -3.09 0.58 11.35
CA LYS A 135 -4.25 0.96 10.54
C LYS A 135 -4.75 2.35 10.94
N GLN A 136 -4.60 3.33 10.05
CA GLN A 136 -5.22 4.64 10.22
C GLN A 136 -6.74 4.44 10.17
N ILE A 137 -7.38 4.55 11.33
CA ILE A 137 -8.84 4.51 11.41
C ILE A 137 -9.34 5.86 10.93
N ASP A 138 -10.13 5.87 9.85
CA ASP A 138 -10.90 7.05 9.44
C ASP A 138 -11.89 7.39 10.56
N ILE A 139 -11.55 8.34 11.42
CA ILE A 139 -12.36 8.74 12.58
C ILE A 139 -13.77 9.19 12.14
N ASN A 140 -13.90 9.71 10.92
CA ASN A 140 -15.17 10.14 10.33
C ASN A 140 -16.12 8.99 9.96
N LYS A 141 -15.65 7.74 9.91
CA LYS A 141 -16.46 6.54 9.68
C LYS A 141 -16.87 5.86 10.99
N ILE A 142 -16.36 6.33 12.13
CA ILE A 142 -16.76 5.85 13.45
C ILE A 142 -18.05 6.57 13.84
N LYS A 143 -19.16 5.83 13.99
CA LYS A 143 -20.40 6.40 14.53
C LYS A 143 -20.13 6.95 15.95
N PRO A 144 -20.54 8.18 16.26
CA PRO A 144 -20.37 8.72 17.61
C PRO A 144 -21.19 7.88 18.60
N GLY A 145 -20.53 7.13 19.47
CA GLY A 145 -21.18 6.28 20.49
C GLY A 145 -20.56 4.90 20.73
N MET A 146 -19.59 4.45 19.91
CA MET A 146 -18.93 3.13 20.08
C MET A 146 -17.69 3.16 20.99
N THR A 147 -17.58 4.12 21.91
CA THR A 147 -16.57 4.09 22.98
C THR A 147 -17.03 3.16 24.10
N GLY A 148 -16.97 1.87 23.86
CA GLY A 148 -17.08 0.84 24.88
C GLY A 148 -15.85 -0.04 24.80
N ALA A 149 -14.98 0.06 25.79
CA ALA A 149 -13.84 -0.83 25.98
C ALA A 149 -14.27 -2.30 25.75
N ARG A 150 -13.62 -2.97 24.82
CA ARG A 150 -13.63 -4.43 24.69
C ARG A 150 -12.18 -4.89 24.67
N GLU A 151 -11.67 -5.12 25.88
CA GLU A 151 -10.62 -6.10 26.11
C GLU A 151 -11.22 -7.47 25.78
N ASP A 152 -10.47 -8.30 25.07
CA ASP A 152 -10.81 -9.69 24.68
C ASP A 152 -12.12 -9.88 23.91
N ASP A 153 -12.05 -9.81 22.57
CA ASP A 153 -12.91 -10.61 21.69
C ASP A 153 -12.27 -10.71 20.30
N ASP A 154 -11.99 -11.94 19.90
CA ASP A 154 -11.38 -12.36 18.63
C ASP A 154 -12.35 -12.23 17.43
N ASP A 155 -13.06 -11.11 17.27
CA ASP A 155 -13.81 -10.84 16.04
C ASP A 155 -14.07 -9.34 15.88
N TYR A 156 -13.15 -8.65 15.22
CA TYR A 156 -13.41 -7.28 14.75
C TYR A 156 -14.01 -7.35 13.35
N ASN A 157 -15.17 -8.01 13.27
CA ASN A 157 -16.04 -7.92 12.11
C ASN A 157 -16.71 -6.54 12.16
N MET A 158 -16.01 -5.51 11.67
CA MET A 158 -16.61 -4.22 11.39
C MET A 158 -17.61 -4.47 10.25
N ALA A 159 -18.84 -4.85 10.59
CA ALA A 159 -19.94 -4.96 9.66
C ALA A 159 -20.18 -3.58 9.03
N VAL A 160 -19.47 -3.32 7.94
CA VAL A 160 -19.87 -2.31 6.97
C VAL A 160 -21.06 -2.94 6.26
N SER A 161 -22.26 -2.73 6.81
CA SER A 161 -23.49 -2.94 6.06
C SER A 161 -23.44 -2.03 4.84
N ASP A 162 -23.10 -2.63 3.69
CA ASP A 162 -23.36 -2.06 2.38
C ASP A 162 -24.84 -2.34 2.06
N ASP A 163 -25.74 -1.57 2.69
CA ASP A 163 -27.12 -1.47 2.22
C ASP A 163 -27.12 -0.45 1.07
N ASN A 164 -26.87 -0.96 -0.13
CA ASN A 164 -27.40 -0.35 -1.34
C ASN A 164 -28.85 -0.84 -1.48
N ASP A 165 -29.79 -0.10 -0.91
CA ASP A 165 -31.18 -0.14 -1.35
C ASP A 165 -31.70 1.30 -1.46
N ASP A 166 -32.04 1.66 -2.70
CA ASP A 166 -32.83 2.82 -3.06
C ASP A 166 -34.22 2.72 -2.38
N ASP A 167 -34.57 3.64 -1.48
CA ASP A 167 -35.93 4.19 -1.47
C ASP A 167 -36.01 5.57 -0.79
N ASP A 168 -36.91 6.36 -1.33
CA ASP A 168 -37.19 7.79 -1.14
C ASP A 168 -37.84 8.12 0.22
N ASN A 169 -37.82 9.41 0.57
CA ASN A 169 -38.58 10.13 1.60
C ASN A 169 -37.88 10.50 2.94
N ASN A 170 -37.34 11.73 2.93
CA ASN A 170 -37.71 12.86 3.79
C ASN A 170 -37.84 12.63 5.33
N LYS A 171 -36.90 13.22 6.11
CA LYS A 171 -37.19 13.95 7.37
C LYS A 171 -35.98 14.72 7.92
N GLU A 172 -36.07 16.04 7.76
CA GLU A 172 -35.87 17.11 8.75
C GLU A 172 -34.64 17.10 9.71
N ASN A 173 -33.74 18.06 9.43
CA ASN A 173 -33.22 19.11 10.32
C ASN A 173 -32.76 18.74 11.75
N MET A 174 -31.44 18.73 11.96
CA MET A 174 -30.83 19.27 13.17
C MET A 174 -29.75 20.29 12.77
N ILE A 175 -30.12 21.57 12.89
CA ILE A 175 -29.23 22.72 12.76
C ILE A 175 -28.50 22.84 14.10
N ILE A 176 -27.17 22.72 14.07
CA ILE A 176 -26.33 23.13 15.20
C ILE A 176 -25.78 24.50 14.81
N ASP A 177 -26.37 25.53 15.42
CA ASP A 177 -25.94 26.91 15.34
C ASP A 177 -24.50 27.03 15.84
N ASN A 178 -23.61 27.52 14.99
CA ASN A 178 -22.35 28.10 15.40
C ASN A 178 -22.15 29.41 14.65
N ASP A 179 -22.45 30.49 15.39
CA ASP A 179 -22.19 31.88 15.06
C ASP A 179 -20.74 32.11 14.62
N ILE A 180 -20.51 32.26 13.31
CA ILE A 180 -19.46 33.15 12.78
C ILE A 180 -19.99 33.83 11.51
N ILE A 181 -20.50 35.05 11.67
CA ILE A 181 -20.92 35.94 10.58
C ILE A 181 -19.69 36.47 9.85
N LYS A 182 -19.44 36.04 8.61
CA LYS A 182 -18.85 36.87 7.53
C LYS A 182 -19.51 36.55 6.17
N THR A 183 -20.64 37.20 5.96
CA THR A 183 -21.17 37.76 4.70
C THR A 183 -20.56 37.29 3.37
N ILE A 184 -21.11 36.23 2.77
CA ILE A 184 -20.96 35.96 1.33
C ILE A 184 -22.18 36.53 0.60
N LYS A 185 -21.97 37.63 -0.13
CA LYS A 185 -22.96 38.23 -1.05
C LYS A 185 -23.35 37.22 -2.13
N GLN A 186 -24.61 36.77 -2.14
CA GLN A 186 -25.15 35.94 -3.22
C GLN A 186 -25.41 36.77 -4.49
N LYS A 187 -25.01 36.25 -5.66
CA LYS A 187 -25.35 36.80 -6.99
C LYS A 187 -26.81 36.46 -7.34
N PRO A 188 -27.60 37.37 -7.96
CA PRO A 188 -29.02 37.13 -8.23
C PRO A 188 -29.26 36.09 -9.35
N LYS A 189 -30.13 35.12 -9.11
CA LYS A 189 -30.61 34.13 -10.11
C LYS A 189 -31.56 34.79 -11.12
N ARG A 190 -31.28 34.59 -12.42
CA ARG A 190 -32.10 35.01 -13.57
C ARG A 190 -33.45 34.29 -13.58
N ARG A 191 -34.58 35.02 -13.52
CA ARG A 191 -35.92 34.46 -13.76
C ARG A 191 -36.08 34.14 -15.26
N LYS A 192 -36.47 32.90 -15.59
CA LYS A 192 -36.95 32.55 -16.93
C LYS A 192 -38.34 33.18 -17.10
N ARG A 193 -38.55 33.92 -18.19
CA ARG A 193 -39.86 34.45 -18.60
C ARG A 193 -40.61 33.33 -19.32
N THR A 194 -41.85 33.10 -18.90
CA THR A 194 -42.93 32.52 -19.70
C THR A 194 -43.20 33.38 -20.92
#